data_AF-A0A973W2T0-F1
#
_entry.id   AF-A0A973W2T0-F1
#
_cell.length_a   1.000
_cell.length_b   1.000
_cell.length_c   1.000
_cell.angle_alpha   90.00
_cell.angle_beta   90.00
_cell.angle_gamma   90.00
#
_symmetry.space_group_name_H-M   'P 1'
#
loop_
_entity.id
_entity.type
_entity.pdbx_description
1 polymer ?
#
loop_
_entity_poly.entity_id
_entity_poly.type
_entity_poly.pdbx_seq_one_letter_code
_entity_poly.pdbx_strand_id
1 'polypeptide(L)'
;MGNAVTINSTITTHRLIPPANGRKVTVNGRTFDPAGGVQDVPEFDSAGLQANGWMLLAPSGPTTARPTSALGTHPLLIGFRFYDTTINHLVIWDGKNWKNETGATA
;
A
#
# COMPACT_ATOMS: atom_id res chain seq x y z
N MET A 1 31.00 14.98 -11.57
CA MET A 1 30.76 13.87 -10.61
C MET A 1 29.26 13.88 -10.32
N GLY A 2 28.50 13.01 -10.99
CA GLY A 2 27.06 12.94 -10.76
C GLY A 2 26.79 12.18 -9.47
N ASN A 3 26.21 12.84 -8.47
CA ASN A 3 25.76 12.15 -7.27
C ASN A 3 24.64 11.20 -7.67
N ALA A 4 24.87 9.90 -7.50
CA ALA A 4 23.81 8.92 -7.57
C ALA A 4 22.79 9.27 -6.48
N VAL A 5 21.61 9.71 -6.88
CA VAL A 5 20.45 9.78 -5.99
C VAL A 5 20.11 8.33 -5.67
N THR A 6 20.53 7.85 -4.51
CA THR A 6 20.06 6.59 -3.96
C THR A 6 18.58 6.76 -3.62
N ILE A 7 17.71 6.45 -4.57
CA ILE A 7 16.29 6.26 -4.29
C ILE A 7 16.21 4.97 -3.50
N ASN A 8 16.17 5.08 -2.17
CA ASN A 8 15.83 4.00 -1.26
C ASN A 8 14.38 3.59 -1.56
N SER A 9 14.16 2.85 -2.66
CA SER A 9 12.90 2.19 -2.92
C SER A 9 12.78 1.03 -1.94
N THR A 10 12.39 1.34 -0.71
CA THR A 10 11.66 0.37 0.10
C THR A 10 10.49 -0.08 -0.77
N ILE A 11 10.43 -1.37 -1.10
CA ILE A 11 9.34 -1.90 -1.92
C ILE A 11 8.07 -1.68 -1.10
N THR A 12 7.33 -0.63 -1.44
CA THR A 12 6.04 -0.36 -0.84
C THR A 12 5.09 -1.38 -1.45
N THR A 13 4.35 -2.08 -0.61
CA THR A 13 3.31 -2.98 -1.07
C THR A 13 2.02 -2.19 -1.20
N HIS A 14 1.04 -2.76 -1.89
CA HIS A 14 -0.32 -2.29 -1.94
C HIS A 14 -1.20 -3.33 -1.27
N ARG A 15 -2.07 -2.90 -0.36
CA ARG A 15 -3.11 -3.75 0.19
C ARG A 15 -4.28 -3.79 -0.78
N LEU A 16 -4.61 -4.96 -1.29
CA LEU A 16 -5.78 -5.15 -2.15
C LEU A 16 -6.80 -6.10 -1.53
N ILE A 17 -8.06 -5.82 -1.85
CA ILE A 17 -9.22 -6.64 -1.52
C ILE A 17 -9.59 -7.45 -2.76
N PRO A 18 -9.65 -8.79 -2.68
CA PRO A 18 -10.03 -9.62 -3.81
C PRO A 18 -11.51 -9.45 -4.16
N PRO A 19 -11.88 -9.65 -5.43
CA PRO A 19 -13.29 -9.75 -5.81
C PRO A 19 -13.92 -11.01 -5.18
N ALA A 20 -15.17 -10.90 -4.72
CA ALA A 20 -15.85 -11.96 -3.96
C ALA A 20 -15.90 -13.32 -4.68
N ASN A 21 -16.01 -13.33 -6.01
CA ASN A 21 -16.03 -14.53 -6.85
C ASN A 21 -14.84 -14.55 -7.84
N GLY A 22 -13.68 -14.08 -7.39
CA GLY A 22 -12.46 -14.03 -8.20
C GLY A 22 -11.89 -15.39 -8.57
N ARG A 23 -11.09 -15.41 -9.65
CA ARG A 23 -10.20 -16.54 -9.98
C ARG A 23 -8.77 -16.19 -9.59
N LYS A 24 -7.90 -17.21 -9.49
CA LYS A 24 -6.45 -17.01 -9.35
C LYS A 24 -5.93 -16.17 -10.51
N VAL A 25 -5.10 -15.17 -10.21
CA VAL A 25 -4.51 -14.28 -11.21
C VAL A 25 -3.01 -14.39 -11.12
N THR A 26 -2.35 -14.57 -12.26
CA THR A 26 -0.89 -14.53 -12.34
C THR A 26 -0.44 -13.21 -12.96
N VAL A 27 0.35 -12.43 -12.22
CA VAL A 27 0.92 -11.15 -12.64
C VAL A 27 2.43 -11.21 -12.43
N ASN A 28 3.22 -10.86 -13.45
CA ASN A 28 4.69 -10.89 -13.41
C ASN A 28 5.30 -12.18 -12.82
N GLY A 29 4.69 -13.33 -13.13
CA GLY A 29 5.13 -14.65 -12.65
C GLY A 29 4.70 -15.02 -11.22
N ARG A 30 4.02 -14.13 -10.49
CA ARG A 30 3.42 -14.43 -9.17
C ARG A 30 1.94 -14.73 -9.32
N THR A 31 1.47 -15.77 -8.63
CA THR A 31 0.05 -16.14 -8.61
C THR A 31 -0.60 -15.71 -7.30
N PHE A 32 -1.68 -14.94 -7.40
CA PHE A 32 -2.47 -14.44 -6.28
C PHE A 32 -3.81 -15.16 -6.23
N ASP A 33 -4.20 -15.60 -5.03
CA ASP A 33 -5.41 -16.39 -4.80
C ASP A 33 -6.46 -15.56 -4.06
N PRO A 34 -7.61 -15.22 -4.67
CA PRO A 34 -8.64 -14.43 -3.99
C PRO A 34 -9.24 -15.15 -2.77
N ALA A 35 -9.17 -16.49 -2.70
CA ALA A 35 -9.62 -17.25 -1.53
C ALA A 35 -8.74 -16.99 -0.28
N GLY A 36 -7.53 -16.45 -0.46
CA GLY A 36 -6.66 -16.04 0.65
C GLY A 36 -7.09 -14.74 1.33
N GLY A 37 -8.15 -14.07 0.85
CA GLY A 37 -8.61 -12.80 1.39
C GLY A 37 -7.70 -11.63 1.03
N VAL A 38 -7.73 -10.59 1.87
CA VAL A 38 -6.97 -9.34 1.68
C VAL A 38 -5.47 -9.62 1.67
N GLN A 39 -4.75 -9.05 0.69
CA GLN A 39 -3.34 -9.34 0.46
C GLN A 39 -2.53 -8.05 0.25
N ASP A 40 -1.33 -8.02 0.83
CA ASP A 40 -0.31 -7.02 0.53
C ASP A 40 0.54 -7.52 -0.64
N VAL A 41 0.45 -6.84 -1.78
CA VAL A 41 1.13 -7.24 -3.01
C VAL A 41 2.18 -6.21 -3.40
N PRO A 42 3.23 -6.57 -4.15
CA PRO A 42 4.15 -5.57 -4.67
C PRO A 42 3.44 -4.52 -5.52
N GLU A 43 3.77 -3.23 -5.37
CA GLU A 43 3.14 -2.14 -6.11
C GLU A 43 3.08 -2.38 -7.63
N PHE A 44 4.16 -2.94 -8.20
CA PHE A 44 4.23 -3.24 -9.64
C PHE A 44 3.28 -4.35 -10.11
N ASP A 45 2.81 -5.23 -9.22
CA ASP A 45 1.80 -6.25 -9.50
C ASP A 45 0.36 -5.70 -9.32
N SER A 46 0.22 -4.61 -8.56
CA SER A 46 -1.08 -4.05 -8.17
C SER A 46 -1.94 -3.64 -9.36
N ALA A 47 -1.36 -3.02 -10.38
CA ALA A 47 -2.11 -2.58 -11.57
C ALA A 47 -2.71 -3.77 -12.33
N GLY A 48 -1.95 -4.87 -12.46
CA GLY A 48 -2.43 -6.10 -13.08
C GLY A 48 -3.57 -6.74 -12.30
N LEU A 49 -3.50 -6.74 -10.96
CA LEU A 49 -4.58 -7.25 -10.12
C LEU A 49 -5.83 -6.36 -10.17
N GLN A 50 -5.68 -5.04 -10.19
CA GLN A 50 -6.80 -4.11 -10.34
C GLN A 50 -7.54 -4.30 -11.67
N ALA A 51 -6.81 -4.53 -12.77
CA ALA A 51 -7.40 -4.89 -14.06
C ALA A 51 -8.18 -6.22 -14.02
N ASN A 52 -7.89 -7.09 -13.05
CA ASN A 52 -8.60 -8.35 -12.80
C ASN A 52 -9.66 -8.23 -11.67
N GLY A 53 -10.09 -7.00 -11.35
CA GLY A 53 -11.20 -6.75 -10.42
C GLY A 53 -10.82 -6.73 -8.94
N TRP A 54 -9.53 -6.76 -8.61
CA TRP A 54 -9.09 -6.48 -7.23
C TRP A 54 -9.22 -5.00 -6.93
N MET A 55 -9.60 -4.66 -5.71
CA MET A 55 -9.73 -3.28 -5.28
C MET A 55 -8.54 -2.85 -4.44
N LEU A 56 -7.83 -1.80 -4.85
CA LEU A 56 -6.77 -1.19 -4.06
C LEU A 56 -7.37 -0.50 -2.83
N LEU A 57 -6.93 -0.88 -1.63
CA LEU A 57 -7.31 -0.23 -0.38
C LEU A 57 -6.40 0.97 -0.07
N ALA A 58 -5.09 0.72 -0.03
CA ALA A 58 -4.06 1.73 0.24
C ALA A 58 -2.66 1.16 -0.08
N PRO A 59 -1.64 2.01 -0.23
CA PRO A 59 -0.26 1.60 0.01
C PRO A 59 -0.08 1.02 1.41
N SER A 60 0.84 0.08 1.56
CA SER A 60 1.01 -0.72 2.76
C SER A 60 2.47 -1.00 3.07
N GLY A 61 2.76 -1.24 4.35
CA GLY A 61 4.09 -1.57 4.83
C GLY A 61 4.23 -1.34 6.34
N PRO A 62 5.43 -1.55 6.91
CA PRO A 62 5.67 -1.29 8.33
C PRO A 62 5.56 0.20 8.66
N THR A 63 5.46 0.56 9.95
CA THR A 63 5.42 1.96 10.41
C THR A 63 6.56 2.81 9.86
N THR A 64 7.75 2.22 9.72
CA THR A 64 8.94 2.89 9.17
C THR A 64 8.85 3.20 7.67
N ALA A 65 7.89 2.60 6.96
CA ALA A 65 7.62 2.84 5.55
C ALA A 65 6.45 3.81 5.31
N ARG A 66 5.83 4.36 6.37
CA ARG A 66 4.83 5.42 6.22
C ARG A 66 5.45 6.61 5.46
N PRO A 67 4.77 7.17 4.45
CA PRO A 67 5.28 8.36 3.76
C PRO A 67 5.51 9.51 4.74
N THR A 68 6.61 10.24 4.56
CA THR A 68 7.00 11.38 5.41
C THR A 68 7.16 12.69 4.63
N SER A 69 7.06 12.64 3.30
CA SER A 69 7.31 13.76 2.40
C SER A 69 6.06 14.09 1.59
N ALA A 70 5.80 15.39 1.40
CA ALA A 70 4.77 15.88 0.49
C ALA A 70 5.12 15.70 -1.00
N LEU A 71 6.31 15.18 -1.30
CA LEU A 71 6.83 14.91 -2.64
C LEU A 71 7.19 13.42 -2.77
N GLY A 72 7.03 12.85 -3.97
CA GLY A 72 7.38 11.47 -4.30
C GLY A 72 6.23 10.69 -4.95
N THR A 73 6.39 9.38 -5.11
CA THR A 73 5.36 8.47 -5.68
C THR A 73 4.10 8.42 -4.82
N HIS A 74 4.28 8.57 -3.51
CA HIS A 74 3.21 8.59 -2.51
C HIS A 74 3.31 9.89 -1.69
N PRO A 75 2.88 11.03 -2.25
CA PRO A 75 2.99 12.31 -1.54
C PRO A 75 2.07 12.32 -0.32
N LEU A 76 2.65 12.65 0.84
CA LEU A 76 1.93 12.74 2.11
C LEU A 76 1.06 14.01 2.13
N LEU A 77 -0.18 13.85 1.70
CA LEU A 77 -1.21 14.90 1.72
C LEU A 77 -2.27 14.58 2.78
N ILE A 78 -3.00 15.59 3.25
CA ILE A 78 -4.12 15.38 4.18
C ILE A 78 -5.13 14.40 3.55
N GLY A 79 -5.55 13.40 4.33
CA GLY A 79 -6.43 12.33 3.87
C GLY A 79 -5.71 11.17 3.19
N PHE A 80 -4.39 11.23 3.02
CA PHE A 80 -3.60 10.11 2.50
C PHE A 80 -3.76 8.90 3.42
N ARG A 81 -4.01 7.73 2.82
CA ARG A 81 -4.26 6.47 3.52
C ARG A 81 -3.06 5.55 3.38
N PHE A 82 -2.70 4.87 4.46
CA PHE A 82 -1.66 3.86 4.47
C PHE A 82 -2.10 2.70 5.35
N TYR A 83 -1.92 1.47 4.90
CA TYR A 83 -2.11 0.31 5.76
C TYR A 83 -0.82 -0.02 6.48
N ASP A 84 -0.76 0.26 7.77
CA ASP A 84 0.40 -0.04 8.59
C ASP A 84 0.35 -1.50 9.07
N THR A 85 1.29 -2.31 8.57
CA THR A 85 1.37 -3.73 8.89
C THR A 85 2.03 -4.02 10.24
N THR A 86 2.74 -3.05 10.84
CA THR A 86 3.31 -3.18 12.19
C THR A 86 2.22 -3.13 13.24
N ILE A 87 1.26 -2.23 13.10
CA ILE A 87 0.12 -2.12 14.02
C ILE A 87 -1.13 -2.84 13.50
N ASN A 88 -1.14 -3.26 12.24
CA ASN A 88 -2.28 -3.91 11.58
C ASN A 88 -3.54 -3.03 11.51
N HIS A 89 -3.37 -1.74 11.20
CA HIS A 89 -4.45 -0.76 11.07
C HIS A 89 -4.31 0.07 9.81
N LEU A 90 -5.46 0.49 9.26
CA LEU A 90 -5.49 1.56 8.28
C LEU A 90 -5.30 2.89 9.02
N VAL A 91 -4.30 3.66 8.59
CA VAL A 91 -4.02 4.98 9.12
C VAL A 91 -4.24 6.05 8.06
N ILE A 92 -4.69 7.23 8.50
CA ILE A 92 -4.98 8.39 7.67
C ILE A 92 -4.16 9.57 8.18
N TRP A 93 -3.49 10.29 7.28
CA TRP A 93 -2.75 11.50 7.63
C TRP A 93 -3.70 12.69 7.83
N ASP A 94 -3.68 13.31 9.01
CA ASP A 94 -4.51 14.49 9.31
C ASP A 94 -3.84 15.84 8.94
N GLY A 95 -2.61 15.80 8.42
CA GLY A 95 -1.78 16.99 8.19
C GLY A 95 -0.65 17.19 9.20
N LYS A 96 -0.70 16.46 10.32
CA LYS A 96 0.26 16.55 11.43
C LYS A 96 0.61 15.19 12.05
N ASN A 97 -0.35 14.28 12.15
CA ASN A 97 -0.21 12.95 12.74
C ASN A 97 -0.93 11.91 11.88
N TRP A 98 -0.46 10.67 11.99
CA TRP A 98 -1.20 9.51 11.51
C TRP A 98 -2.27 9.13 12.52
N LYS A 99 -3.50 8.96 12.03
CA LYS A 99 -4.67 8.59 12.84
C LYS A 99 -5.20 7.23 12.42
N ASN A 100 -5.52 6.37 13.38
CA ASN A 100 -6.23 5.11 13.10
C ASN A 100 -7.74 5.34 12.92
N GLU A 101 -8.51 4.27 12.74
CA GLU A 101 -9.96 4.30 12.56
C GLU A 101 -10.75 4.86 13.76
N THR A 102 -10.14 4.91 14.95
CA THR A 102 -10.76 5.50 16.15
C THR A 102 -10.40 6.97 16.34
N GLY A 103 -9.57 7.55 15.46
CA GLY A 103 -9.05 8.92 15.59
C GLY A 103 -7.89 9.07 16.58
N ALA A 104 -7.39 7.97 17.15
CA ALA A 104 -6.21 7.98 18.00
C ALA A 104 -4.94 8.13 17.14
N THR A 105 -3.91 8.76 17.71
CA THR A 105 -2.60 8.82 17.04
C THR A 105 -1.98 7.43 17.02
N ALA A 106 -1.45 7.04 15.87
CA ALA A 106 -0.92 5.71 15.58
C ALA A 106 0.55 5.74 15.17
#